data_AF-A0A7C5M1C1-F1
#
_entry.id   AF-A0A7C5M1C1-F1
#
_cell.length_a   1.000
_cell.length_b   1.000
_cell.length_c   1.000
_cell.angle_alpha   90.00
_cell.angle_beta   90.00
_cell.angle_gamma   90.00
#
_symmetry.space_group_name_H-M   'P 1'
#
loop_
_entity.id
_entity.type
_entity.pdbx_description
1 polymer ?
#
loop_
_entity_poly.entity_id
_entity_poly.type
_entity_poly.pdbx_seq_one_letter_code
_entity_poly.pdbx_strand_id
1 'polypeptide(L)' 'MKRTRYSETEDDASKYYLMIREYKITDDTAPLEVVRDQIVDIIINKRKVALARQLEKEVYDKARQNNAFEIYQ' A
#
# COMPACT_ATOMS: atom_id res chain seq x y z
N MET A 1 -35.00 4.26 8.71
CA MET A 1 -34.09 3.09 8.75
C MET A 1 -33.44 3.03 10.14
N LYS A 2 -33.75 2.01 10.95
CA LYS A 2 -33.16 1.84 12.29
C LYS A 2 -31.68 1.48 12.14
N ARG A 3 -30.78 2.38 12.55
CA ARG A 3 -29.34 2.12 12.64
C ARG A 3 -29.07 1.22 13.84
N THR A 4 -28.86 -0.08 13.62
CA THR A 4 -28.55 -1.02 14.70
C THR A 4 -27.16 -0.71 15.25
N ARG A 5 -27.08 -0.19 16.49
CA ARG A 5 -25.82 0.19 17.18
C ARG A 5 -25.13 -0.99 17.89
N TYR A 6 -25.68 -2.20 17.76
CA TYR A 6 -25.12 -3.40 18.36
C TYR A 6 -25.53 -4.67 17.60
N SER A 7 -24.74 -5.74 17.75
CA SER A 7 -25.01 -7.08 17.24
C SER A 7 -24.74 -8.08 18.36
N GLU A 8 -25.61 -9.08 18.47
CA GLU A 8 -25.47 -10.18 19.44
C GLU A 8 -25.45 -11.50 18.67
N THR A 9 -24.60 -12.43 19.11
CA THR A 9 -24.58 -13.81 18.63
C THR A 9 -24.27 -14.73 19.80
N GLU A 10 -24.68 -15.99 19.73
CA GLU A 10 -24.48 -16.97 20.79
C GLU A 10 -24.09 -18.33 20.21
N ASP A 11 -23.27 -19.04 20.97
CA ASP A 11 -23.01 -20.48 20.81
C ASP A 11 -23.44 -21.22 22.09
N ASP A 12 -23.33 -22.55 22.09
CA ASP A 12 -23.77 -23.39 23.22
C ASP A 12 -23.08 -23.05 24.56
N ALA A 13 -21.92 -22.38 24.52
CA ALA A 13 -21.10 -22.09 25.69
C ALA A 13 -21.09 -20.61 26.08
N SER A 14 -21.43 -19.68 25.19
CA SER A 14 -21.22 -18.24 25.42
C SER A 14 -22.09 -17.33 24.55
N LYS A 15 -22.36 -16.13 25.07
CA LYS A 15 -23.01 -15.02 24.34
C LYS A 15 -22.01 -13.91 24.06
N TYR A 16 -22.02 -13.39 22.83
CA TYR A 16 -21.14 -12.33 22.36
C TYR A 16 -21.93 -11.07 22.03
N TYR A 17 -21.45 -9.93 22.52
CA TYR A 17 -22.06 -8.62 22.31
C TYR A 17 -21.06 -7.68 21.62
N LEU A 18 -21.41 -7.21 20.41
CA LEU A 18 -20.66 -6.18 19.69
C LEU A 18 -21.44 -4.87 19.71
N MET A 19 -20.86 -3.80 20.25
CA MET A 19 -21.47 -2.46 20.25
C MET A 19 -20.54 -1.45 19.58
N ILE A 20 -21.05 -0.79 18.54
CA ILE A 20 -20.30 0.28 17.85
C ILE A 20 -20.61 1.61 18.55
N ARG A 21 -19.65 2.12 19.31
CA ARG A 21 -19.79 3.38 20.06
C ARG A 21 -19.66 4.61 19.16
N GLU A 22 -18.70 4.59 18.24
CA GLU A 22 -18.41 5.68 17.31
C GLU A 22 -17.95 5.12 15.95
N TYR A 23 -18.22 5.84 14.87
CA TYR A 23 -17.70 5.55 13.53
C TYR A 23 -16.96 6.79 13.01
N LYS A 24 -15.74 6.63 12.50
CA LYS A 24 -15.05 7.72 11.79
C LYS A 24 -15.64 7.84 10.38
N ILE A 25 -15.97 9.06 9.96
CA ILE A 25 -16.41 9.36 8.60
C ILE A 25 -15.17 9.33 7.69
N THR A 26 -15.32 8.77 6.49
CA THR A 26 -14.27 8.28 5.58
C THR A 26 -13.28 9.32 5.02
N ASP A 27 -13.17 10.53 5.57
CA ASP A 27 -12.23 11.58 5.15
C ASP A 27 -11.14 11.90 6.19
N ASP A 28 -11.10 11.18 7.30
CA ASP A 28 -10.09 11.41 8.34
C ASP A 28 -8.79 10.63 8.05
N THR A 29 -7.65 11.17 8.47
CA THR A 29 -6.35 10.50 8.25
C THR A 29 -6.34 9.18 9.02
N ALA A 30 -6.05 8.07 8.33
CA ALA A 30 -5.99 6.75 8.95
C ALA A 30 -4.91 6.73 10.06
N PRO A 31 -5.18 6.10 11.21
CA PRO A 31 -4.18 5.96 12.27
C PRO A 31 -2.92 5.27 11.73
N LEU A 32 -1.75 5.77 12.11
CA LEU A 32 -0.47 5.26 11.61
C LEU A 32 -0.34 3.74 11.79
N GLU A 33 -0.79 3.18 12.91
CA GLU A 33 -0.70 1.74 13.17
C GLU A 33 -1.50 0.87 12.20
N VAL A 34 -2.52 1.42 11.53
CA VAL A 34 -3.32 0.69 10.53
C VAL A 34 -2.64 0.71 9.15
N VAL A 35 -1.92 1.78 8.83
CA VAL A 35 -1.38 2.03 7.48
C VAL A 35 0.15 1.96 7.41
N ARG A 36 0.84 1.75 8.54
CA ARG A 36 2.31 1.69 8.63
C ARG A 36 2.90 0.73 7.61
N ASP A 37 2.39 -0.49 7.56
CA ASP A 37 2.90 -1.54 6.66
C ASP A 37 2.69 -1.14 5.19
N GLN A 38 1.53 -0.58 4.86
CA GLN A 38 1.24 -0.08 3.51
C GLN A 38 2.19 1.06 3.11
N ILE A 39 2.49 1.99 4.02
CA ILE A 39 3.44 3.08 3.79
C ILE A 39 4.83 2.51 3.51
N VAL A 40 5.28 1.52 4.30
CA VAL A 40 6.57 0.85 4.09
C VAL A 40 6.61 0.20 2.72
N ASP A 41 5.58 -0.56 2.33
CA ASP A 41 5.50 -1.22 1.03
C ASP A 41 5.55 -0.22 -0.13
N ILE A 42 4.83 0.89 -0.03
CA ILE A 42 4.85 1.97 -1.02
C ILE A 42 6.28 2.53 -1.17
N ILE A 43 6.96 2.80 -0.06
CA ILE A 43 8.33 3.35 -0.08
C ILE A 43 9.30 2.35 -0.71
N ILE A 44 9.20 1.07 -0.36
CA ILE A 44 10.05 0.01 -0.91
C ILE A 44 9.83 -0.13 -2.41
N ASN A 45 8.59 -0.15 -2.87
CA ASN A 45 8.26 -0.24 -4.29
C ASN A 45 8.76 0.97 -5.08
N LYS A 46 8.60 2.19 -4.54
CA LYS A 46 9.15 3.41 -5.15
C LYS A 46 10.67 3.33 -5.32
N ARG A 47 11.39 2.85 -4.29
CA ARG A 47 12.85 2.68 -4.34
C ARG A 47 13.29 1.64 -5.37
N LYS A 48 12.60 0.49 -5.45
CA LYS A 48 12.87 -0.55 -6.46
C LYS A 48 12.74 -0.01 -7.88
N VAL A 49 11.65 0.70 -8.17
CA VAL A 49 11.41 1.30 -9.50
C VAL A 49 12.47 2.35 -9.82
N ALA A 50 12.83 3.20 -8.87
CA ALA A 50 13.86 4.21 -9.08
C ALA A 50 15.22 3.58 -9.38
N LEU A 51 15.60 2.52 -8.65
CA LEU A 51 16.86 1.81 -8.88
C LEU A 51 16.90 1.14 -10.27
N ALA A 52 15.82 0.47 -10.68
CA ALA A 52 15.74 -0.16 -12.00
C ALA A 52 15.94 0.86 -13.13
N ARG A 53 15.26 2.02 -13.05
CA ARG A 53 15.40 3.11 -14.01
C ARG A 53 16.81 3.70 -14.04
N GLN A 54 17.43 3.84 -12.88
CA GLN A 54 18.80 4.34 -12.80
C GLN A 54 19.78 3.37 -13.47
N LEU A 55 19.65 2.07 -13.21
CA LEU A 55 20.48 1.05 -13.84
C LEU A 55 20.27 1.00 -15.36
N GLU A 56 19.03 1.05 -15.82
CA GLU A 56 18.70 1.12 -17.25
C GLU A 56 19.38 2.32 -17.92
N LYS A 57 19.28 3.50 -17.30
CA LYS A 57 19.91 4.73 -17.79
C LYS A 57 21.43 4.62 -17.82
N GLU A 58 22.04 4.08 -16.78
CA GLU A 58 23.50 3.88 -16.71
C GLU A 58 24.00 2.92 -17.79
N VAL A 59 23.29 1.81 -18.02
CA VAL A 59 23.60 0.86 -19.09
C VAL A 59 23.50 1.54 -20.46
N TYR A 60 22.41 2.29 -20.70
CA TYR A 60 22.22 3.03 -21.95
C TYR A 60 23.32 4.08 -22.18
N ASP A 61 23.59 4.92 -21.17
CA ASP A 61 24.60 5.98 -21.26
C ASP A 61 26.00 5.39 -21.50
N LYS A 62 26.34 4.28 -20.82
CA LYS A 62 27.60 3.57 -21.03
C LYS A 62 27.69 2.96 -22.43
N ALA A 63 26.63 2.36 -22.95
CA ALA A 63 26.62 1.80 -24.30
C ALA A 63 26.80 2.91 -25.35
N ARG A 64 26.20 4.08 -25.12
CA ARG A 64 26.31 5.25 -26.01
C ARG A 64 27.71 5.83 -26.02
N GLN A 65 28.34 5.98 -24.85
CA GLN A 65 29.70 6.49 -24.74
C GLN A 65 30.73 5.58 -25.43
N ASN A 66 30.49 4.26 -25.42
CA ASN A 66 31.39 3.27 -26.00
C ASN A 66 31.05 2.90 -27.45
N ASN A 67 30.10 3.58 -28.11
CA ASN A 67 29.56 3.22 -29.43
C ASN A 67 29.21 1.72 -29.55
N ALA A 68 28.71 1.12 -28.48
CA ALA A 68 28.50 -0.33 -28.37
C ALA A 68 27.16 -0.81 -28.96
N PHE A 69 26.54 -0.04 -29.87
CA PHE A 69 25.29 -0.38 -30.54
C PHE A 69 25.23 0.17 -31.96
N GLU A 70 24.54 -0.54 -32.84
CA GLU A 70 24.15 -0.08 -34.17
C GLU A 70 22.73 0.48 -34.11
N ILE A 71 22.54 1.73 -34.55
CA ILE A 71 21.21 2.33 -34.72
C ILE A 71 20.70 1.88 -36.10
N TYR A 72 19.72 1.00 -36.12
CA TYR A 72 18.98 0.67 -37.35
C TYR A 72 17.91 1.74 -37.57
N GLN A 73 17.89 2.32 -38.78
CA GLN A 73 16.99 3.40 -39.19
C GLN A 73 15.83 2.86 -40.04
#